data_AF-A0A538JP24-F1
#
_entry.id   AF-A0A538JP24-F1
#
_cell.length_a   1.000
_cell.length_b   1.000
_cell.length_c   1.000
_cell.angle_alpha   90.00
_cell.angle_beta   90.00
_cell.angle_gamma   90.00
#
_symmetry.space_group_name_H-M   'P 1'
#
loop_
_entity.id
_entity.type
_entity.pdbx_description
1 polymer ?
#
loop_
_entity_poly.entity_id
_entity_poly.type
_entity_poly.pdbx_seq_one_letter_code
_entity_poly.pdbx_strand_id
1 'polypeptide(L)'
;MATTTAGTAAALDAQAPPRPPPMATVARVDGIDVTVVSDSPVVADGLRAADIVPRDGALVAAASGRVLDAHADRATISLDGEPVGSHARLRRRGQVLVQNGAARVEPVDVRTQAALPTGLPDVENSVWQPGTPGLDEIITGHRSGEVVSRRTLIPAGPAMPNPGRVIALTFDDGPSPDWTPLVLEILRRFAIKATFCTVGYNQRRHPELVREELAEGNTLCNHTSHHPMLDRLPPEQVTAEITDNAADLRAITGQDAQFFRAPGGRLTPQVIDVAHRIGERVLGWNVDPKDYLRPPPEVLRDRILGAAKPGAVVILHDGGGVRASTVAMLPELLLRLIAAGYAIVPTVPGPPPMF
;
A
#
# COMPACT_ATOMS: atom_id res chain seq x y z
N MET A 1 52.73 -75.13 -63.61
CA MET A 1 52.01 -76.06 -62.71
C MET A 1 51.64 -75.25 -61.47
N ALA A 2 50.37 -74.83 -61.34
CA ALA A 2 49.36 -75.51 -60.49
C ALA A 2 49.85 -75.61 -59.04
N THR A 3 49.23 -75.01 -58.01
CA THR A 3 47.79 -74.90 -57.74
C THR A 3 47.51 -73.83 -56.68
N THR A 4 46.32 -73.26 -56.81
CA THR A 4 45.54 -72.37 -55.93
C THR A 4 45.31 -72.87 -54.51
N THR A 5 45.27 -71.95 -53.54
CA THR A 5 44.31 -71.98 -52.42
C THR A 5 43.89 -70.56 -52.05
N ALA A 6 42.61 -70.26 -52.28
CA ALA A 6 41.94 -69.05 -51.84
C ALA A 6 41.50 -69.21 -50.37
N GLY A 7 41.84 -68.25 -49.53
CA GLY A 7 41.32 -68.11 -48.17
C GLY A 7 40.60 -66.76 -48.05
N THR A 8 39.26 -66.81 -48.11
CA THR A 8 38.38 -65.66 -47.88
C THR A 8 38.36 -65.31 -46.39
N ALA A 9 38.92 -64.16 -46.02
CA ALA A 9 38.72 -63.56 -44.70
C ALA A 9 37.36 -62.82 -44.71
N ALA A 10 36.36 -63.42 -44.06
CA ALA A 10 35.08 -62.79 -43.80
C ALA A 10 35.30 -61.62 -42.82
N ALA A 11 34.86 -60.43 -43.22
CA ALA A 11 34.71 -59.29 -42.32
C ALA A 11 33.66 -59.65 -41.28
N LEU A 12 34.07 -59.77 -40.02
CA LEU A 12 33.18 -59.85 -38.87
C LEU A 12 32.51 -58.49 -38.73
N ASP A 13 31.28 -58.42 -39.21
CA ASP A 13 30.34 -57.35 -38.93
C ASP A 13 30.15 -57.31 -37.40
N ALA A 14 30.77 -56.33 -36.76
CA ALA A 14 30.65 -56.13 -35.31
C ALA A 14 29.22 -55.66 -35.03
N GLN A 15 28.33 -56.63 -34.89
CA GLN A 15 26.94 -56.41 -34.54
C GLN A 15 26.92 -55.63 -33.23
N ALA A 16 26.43 -54.38 -33.31
CA ALA A 16 26.28 -53.54 -32.14
C ALA A 16 25.56 -54.35 -31.03
N PRO A 17 26.05 -54.31 -29.79
CA PRO A 17 25.48 -55.13 -28.73
C PRO A 17 23.96 -54.91 -28.66
N PRO A 18 23.17 -55.98 -28.46
CA PRO A 18 21.72 -55.87 -28.44
C PRO A 18 21.31 -54.78 -27.45
N ARG A 19 20.44 -53.85 -27.88
CA ARG A 19 19.93 -52.82 -26.99
C ARG A 19 19.35 -53.51 -25.75
N PRO A 20 19.72 -53.09 -24.54
CA PRO A 20 19.13 -53.65 -23.34
C PRO A 20 17.60 -53.51 -23.43
N PRO A 21 16.84 -54.52 -22.98
CA PRO A 21 15.39 -54.47 -23.04
C PRO A 21 14.86 -53.24 -22.26
N PRO A 22 13.78 -52.59 -22.74
CA PRO A 22 13.20 -51.42 -22.10
C PRO A 22 12.91 -51.70 -20.63
N MET A 23 13.19 -50.72 -19.77
CA MET A 23 12.85 -50.82 -18.35
C MET A 23 11.37 -50.49 -18.18
N ALA A 24 10.59 -51.46 -17.70
CA ALA A 24 9.23 -51.25 -17.22
C ALA A 24 9.25 -51.05 -15.70
N THR A 25 8.76 -49.90 -15.25
CA THR A 25 8.52 -49.58 -13.83
C THR A 25 7.10 -49.06 -13.65
N VAL A 26 6.53 -49.22 -12.46
CA VAL A 26 5.26 -48.60 -12.11
C VAL A 26 5.59 -47.27 -11.44
N ALA A 27 5.18 -46.18 -12.07
CA ALA A 27 5.11 -44.89 -11.41
C ALA A 27 3.74 -44.74 -10.76
N ARG A 28 3.68 -44.08 -9.61
CA ARG A 28 2.44 -43.66 -8.98
C ARG A 28 2.41 -42.14 -8.98
N VAL A 29 1.40 -41.54 -9.61
CA VAL A 29 1.22 -40.09 -9.67
C VAL A 29 -0.01 -39.74 -8.85
N ASP A 30 0.16 -39.01 -7.75
CA ASP A 30 -0.92 -38.64 -6.82
C ASP A 30 -1.82 -39.84 -6.42
N GLY A 31 -1.21 -41.02 -6.27
CA GLY A 31 -1.90 -42.25 -5.90
C GLY A 31 -2.39 -43.12 -7.07
N ILE A 32 -2.28 -42.66 -8.32
CA ILE A 32 -2.69 -43.39 -9.53
C ILE A 32 -1.49 -44.10 -10.14
N ASP A 33 -1.59 -45.42 -10.34
CA ASP A 33 -0.55 -46.21 -11.00
C ASP A 33 -0.52 -45.95 -12.51
N VAL A 34 0.66 -45.57 -13.01
CA VAL A 34 0.98 -45.31 -14.41
C VAL A 34 2.16 -46.20 -14.80
N THR A 35 2.01 -46.93 -15.91
CA THR A 35 3.12 -47.76 -16.41
C THR A 35 4.12 -46.88 -17.14
N VAL A 36 5.38 -46.91 -16.71
CA VAL A 36 6.48 -46.20 -17.35
C VAL A 36 7.35 -47.21 -18.08
N VAL A 37 7.44 -47.06 -19.40
CA VAL A 37 8.34 -47.85 -20.26
C VAL A 37 9.36 -46.88 -20.86
N SER A 38 10.63 -47.06 -20.51
CA SER A 38 11.71 -46.19 -20.99
C SER A 38 12.96 -46.99 -21.36
N ASP A 39 13.61 -46.55 -22.44
CA ASP A 39 14.93 -47.04 -22.87
C ASP A 39 16.08 -46.35 -22.11
N SER A 40 15.78 -45.32 -21.31
CA SER A 40 16.75 -44.59 -20.48
C SER A 40 16.57 -44.94 -19.00
N PRO A 41 17.66 -45.15 -18.25
CA PRO A 41 17.59 -45.36 -16.82
C PRO A 41 17.42 -44.06 -16.03
N VAL A 42 17.13 -42.91 -16.65
CA VAL A 42 16.98 -41.62 -15.97
C VAL A 42 15.51 -41.35 -15.65
N VAL A 43 15.22 -40.92 -14.43
CA VAL A 43 13.85 -40.60 -13.96
C VAL A 43 13.14 -39.62 -14.89
N ALA A 44 13.79 -38.52 -15.27
CA ALA A 44 13.21 -37.51 -16.17
C ALA A 44 12.76 -38.10 -17.52
N ASP A 45 13.56 -39.01 -18.09
CA ASP A 45 13.24 -39.63 -19.37
C ASP A 45 12.08 -40.63 -19.24
N GLY A 46 12.04 -41.36 -18.12
CA GLY A 46 10.91 -42.23 -17.78
C GLY A 46 9.60 -41.47 -17.62
N LEU A 47 9.61 -40.38 -16.85
CA LEU A 47 8.42 -39.53 -16.67
C LEU A 47 7.96 -38.94 -18.01
N ARG A 48 8.90 -38.46 -18.85
CA ARG A 48 8.58 -37.94 -20.19
C ARG A 48 7.98 -39.00 -21.12
N ALA A 49 8.50 -40.22 -21.09
CA ALA A 49 7.98 -41.33 -21.89
C ALA A 49 6.54 -41.73 -21.51
N ALA A 50 6.15 -41.46 -20.26
CA ALA A 50 4.80 -41.69 -19.75
C ALA A 50 3.90 -40.43 -19.76
N ASP A 51 4.35 -39.34 -20.38
CA ASP A 51 3.67 -38.03 -20.41
C ASP A 51 3.36 -37.47 -19.00
N ILE A 52 4.22 -37.79 -18.02
CA ILE A 52 4.12 -37.30 -16.65
C ILE A 52 5.01 -36.06 -16.53
N VAL A 53 4.39 -34.92 -16.28
CA VAL A 53 5.08 -33.67 -15.94
C VAL A 53 4.70 -33.31 -14.50
N PRO A 54 5.61 -33.44 -13.52
CA PRO A 54 5.36 -32.98 -12.16
C PRO A 54 4.99 -31.50 -12.16
N ARG A 55 3.91 -31.15 -11.44
CA ARG A 55 3.37 -29.80 -11.40
C ARG A 55 3.49 -29.24 -10.00
N ASP A 56 4.13 -28.08 -9.88
CA ASP A 56 4.15 -27.34 -8.63
C ASP A 56 2.75 -26.75 -8.35
N GLY A 57 2.41 -26.66 -7.07
CA GLY A 57 1.24 -25.97 -6.57
C GLY A 57 1.51 -24.48 -6.44
N ALA A 58 0.69 -23.67 -7.10
CA ALA A 58 0.76 -22.22 -7.00
C ALA A 58 0.11 -21.69 -5.71
N LEU A 59 0.66 -20.61 -5.15
CA LEU A 59 -0.04 -19.75 -4.21
C LEU A 59 -0.74 -18.62 -4.98
N VAL A 60 -2.04 -18.45 -4.76
CA VAL A 60 -2.85 -17.41 -5.42
C VAL A 60 -3.44 -16.43 -4.42
N ALA A 61 -3.69 -15.20 -4.89
CA ALA A 61 -4.30 -14.13 -4.11
C ALA A 61 -5.75 -14.47 -3.77
N ALA A 62 -6.17 -14.14 -2.54
CA ALA A 62 -7.48 -14.53 -2.02
C ALA A 62 -8.65 -13.80 -2.70
N ALA A 63 -8.44 -12.57 -3.16
CA ALA A 63 -9.48 -11.79 -3.83
C ALA A 63 -9.50 -12.04 -5.35
N SER A 64 -8.37 -11.83 -6.03
CA SER A 64 -8.30 -11.87 -7.49
C SER A 64 -7.97 -13.24 -8.10
N GLY A 65 -7.47 -14.19 -7.30
CA GLY A 65 -6.90 -15.44 -7.82
C GLY A 65 -5.58 -15.27 -8.57
N ARG A 66 -4.99 -14.07 -8.57
CA ARG A 66 -3.68 -13.78 -9.19
C ARG A 66 -2.59 -14.65 -8.58
N VAL A 67 -1.74 -15.25 -9.41
CA VAL A 67 -0.60 -16.05 -8.92
C VAL A 67 0.40 -15.15 -8.20
N LEU A 68 0.66 -15.45 -6.93
CA LEU A 68 1.64 -14.78 -6.08
C LEU A 68 2.99 -15.49 -6.11
N ASP A 69 2.96 -16.82 -6.20
CA ASP A 69 4.13 -17.68 -6.34
C ASP A 69 3.71 -18.96 -7.07
N ALA A 70 4.23 -19.17 -8.28
CA ALA A 70 3.89 -20.34 -9.09
C ALA A 70 4.47 -21.66 -8.55
N HIS A 71 5.40 -21.58 -7.59
CA HIS A 71 6.18 -22.72 -7.07
C HIS A 71 6.09 -22.85 -5.55
N ALA A 72 5.00 -22.35 -4.95
CA ALA A 72 4.82 -22.28 -3.50
C ALA A 72 4.73 -23.66 -2.82
N ASP A 73 4.34 -24.69 -3.57
CA ASP A 73 4.42 -26.09 -3.16
C ASP A 73 5.07 -26.89 -4.27
N ARG A 74 6.31 -27.34 -4.09
CA ARG A 74 7.05 -28.00 -5.18
C ARG A 74 6.63 -29.45 -5.31
N ALA A 75 6.43 -29.90 -6.54
CA ALA A 75 6.24 -31.32 -6.79
C ALA A 75 7.47 -32.11 -6.33
N THR A 76 7.24 -33.28 -5.75
CA THR A 76 8.30 -34.17 -5.31
C THR A 76 8.32 -35.44 -6.14
N ILE A 77 9.52 -35.97 -6.36
CA ILE A 77 9.72 -37.27 -6.97
C ILE A 77 10.47 -38.12 -5.95
N SER A 78 9.99 -39.32 -5.70
CA SER A 78 10.66 -40.29 -4.83
C SER A 78 10.89 -41.61 -5.53
N LEU A 79 12.02 -42.26 -5.24
CA LEU A 79 12.33 -43.62 -5.67
C LEU A 79 12.39 -44.52 -4.46
N ASP A 80 11.57 -45.58 -4.45
CA ASP A 80 11.52 -46.57 -3.37
C ASP A 80 11.34 -45.94 -1.97
N GLY A 81 10.61 -44.81 -1.90
CA GLY A 81 10.33 -44.06 -0.67
C GLY A 81 11.27 -42.88 -0.40
N GLU A 82 12.40 -42.76 -1.11
CA GLU A 82 13.38 -41.69 -0.89
C GLU A 82 13.24 -40.55 -1.91
N PRO A 83 13.19 -39.28 -1.50
CA PRO A 83 13.15 -38.14 -2.41
C PRO A 83 14.39 -38.08 -3.33
N VAL A 84 14.17 -37.84 -4.61
CA VAL A 84 15.23 -37.75 -5.62
C VAL A 84 15.05 -36.58 -6.57
N GLY A 85 16.15 -36.12 -7.16
CA GLY A 85 16.12 -35.20 -8.30
C GLY A 85 15.77 -35.92 -9.61
N SER A 86 15.40 -35.14 -10.63
CA SER A 86 14.99 -35.63 -11.96
C SER A 86 16.08 -36.43 -12.71
N HIS A 87 17.35 -36.26 -12.35
CA HIS A 87 18.49 -36.96 -12.94
C HIS A 87 18.86 -38.28 -12.23
N ALA A 88 18.10 -38.67 -11.20
CA ALA A 88 18.31 -39.93 -10.52
C ALA A 88 18.08 -41.13 -11.45
N ARG A 89 18.72 -42.25 -11.11
CA ARG A 89 18.64 -43.46 -11.92
C ARG A 89 17.49 -44.37 -11.46
N LEU A 90 16.61 -44.73 -12.38
CA LEU A 90 15.57 -45.74 -12.22
C LEU A 90 16.20 -47.11 -11.91
N ARG A 91 15.59 -47.85 -10.99
CA ARG A 91 15.97 -49.22 -10.64
C ARG A 91 15.03 -50.20 -11.30
N ARG A 92 15.54 -51.37 -11.71
CA ARG A 92 14.68 -52.46 -12.20
C ARG A 92 13.71 -52.86 -11.08
N ARG A 93 12.40 -52.80 -11.36
CA ARG A 93 11.32 -53.03 -10.38
C ARG A 93 11.24 -52.01 -9.23
N GLY A 94 11.94 -50.88 -9.32
CA GLY A 94 11.75 -49.79 -8.36
C GLY A 94 10.37 -49.16 -8.50
N GLN A 95 9.88 -48.50 -7.45
CA GLN A 95 8.69 -47.66 -7.48
C GLN A 95 9.08 -46.20 -7.64
N VAL A 96 8.51 -45.53 -8.63
CA VAL A 96 8.59 -44.07 -8.78
C VAL A 96 7.31 -43.48 -8.19
N LEU A 97 7.43 -42.57 -7.23
CA LEU A 97 6.28 -41.80 -6.75
C LEU A 97 6.46 -40.35 -7.18
N VAL A 98 5.47 -39.80 -7.88
CA VAL A 98 5.36 -38.38 -8.19
C VAL A 98 4.20 -37.82 -7.38
N GLN A 99 4.48 -36.81 -6.57
CA GLN A 99 3.47 -36.06 -5.85
C GLN A 99 3.48 -34.63 -6.40
N ASN A 100 2.39 -34.22 -7.03
CA ASN A 100 2.23 -32.84 -7.46
C ASN A 100 2.06 -31.93 -6.24
N GLY A 101 2.50 -30.68 -6.36
CA GLY A 101 2.25 -29.68 -5.34
C GLY A 101 0.78 -29.28 -5.33
N ALA A 102 0.25 -28.93 -4.16
CA ALA A 102 -1.12 -28.48 -3.99
C ALA A 102 -1.22 -26.97 -4.17
N ALA A 103 -2.12 -26.53 -5.06
CA ALA A 103 -2.46 -25.12 -5.17
C ALA A 103 -3.14 -24.63 -3.89
N ARG A 104 -2.76 -23.44 -3.44
CA ARG A 104 -3.27 -22.83 -2.20
C ARG A 104 -3.70 -21.39 -2.44
N VAL A 105 -4.71 -20.97 -1.70
CA VAL A 105 -5.06 -19.55 -1.57
C VAL A 105 -4.27 -18.99 -0.39
N GLU A 106 -3.77 -17.77 -0.51
CA GLU A 106 -3.12 -17.10 0.62
C GLU A 106 -4.05 -17.02 1.86
N PRO A 107 -3.49 -16.99 3.08
CA PRO A 107 -4.24 -16.65 4.27
C PRO A 107 -4.87 -15.25 4.16
N VAL A 108 -5.88 -14.98 4.97
CA VAL A 108 -6.50 -13.66 5.08
C VAL A 108 -6.35 -13.09 6.48
N ASP A 109 -6.17 -11.78 6.56
CA ASP A 109 -6.22 -11.00 7.78
C ASP A 109 -7.59 -10.36 7.93
N VAL A 110 -8.13 -10.38 9.15
CA VAL A 110 -9.38 -9.70 9.50
C VAL A 110 -9.05 -8.52 10.38
N ARG A 111 -9.52 -7.33 9.99
CA ARG A 111 -9.39 -6.11 10.80
C ARG A 111 -10.69 -5.33 10.81
N THR A 112 -10.94 -4.63 11.90
CA THR A 112 -11.96 -3.59 11.93
C THR A 112 -11.34 -2.25 11.53
N GLN A 113 -12.07 -1.44 10.77
CA GLN A 113 -11.68 -0.11 10.36
C GLN A 113 -12.87 0.84 10.55
N ALA A 114 -12.59 2.06 11.03
CA ALA A 114 -13.61 3.10 11.11
C ALA A 114 -14.12 3.43 9.69
N ALA A 115 -15.44 3.38 9.51
CA ALA A 115 -16.06 3.81 8.26
C ALA A 115 -16.30 5.33 8.30
N LEU A 116 -16.03 6.00 7.18
CA LEU A 116 -16.21 7.45 7.07
C LEU A 116 -17.68 7.84 7.29
N PRO A 117 -17.96 8.98 7.94
CA PRO A 117 -19.30 9.55 8.01
C PRO A 117 -19.95 9.71 6.64
N THR A 118 -21.26 9.51 6.57
CA THR A 118 -22.02 9.74 5.35
C THR A 118 -22.26 11.24 5.12
N GLY A 119 -22.64 11.64 3.90
CA GLY A 119 -22.97 13.04 3.59
C GLY A 119 -21.77 13.99 3.44
N LEU A 120 -20.55 13.50 3.67
CA LEU A 120 -19.33 14.23 3.30
C LEU A 120 -19.19 14.25 1.76
N PRO A 121 -18.73 15.37 1.18
CA PRO A 121 -18.33 15.42 -0.22
C PRO A 121 -17.03 14.64 -0.42
N ASP A 122 -16.73 14.26 -1.67
CA ASP A 122 -15.46 13.63 -2.02
C ASP A 122 -14.25 14.51 -1.69
N VAL A 123 -14.44 15.83 -1.60
CA VAL A 123 -13.40 16.81 -1.26
C VAL A 123 -13.97 17.84 -0.29
N GLU A 124 -13.38 17.92 0.89
CA GLU A 124 -13.83 18.78 1.96
C GLU A 124 -13.14 20.13 1.93
N ASN A 125 -13.84 21.14 1.38
CA ASN A 125 -13.33 22.51 1.28
C ASN A 125 -13.77 23.42 2.44
N SER A 126 -14.53 22.88 3.40
CA SER A 126 -15.08 23.61 4.55
C SER A 126 -15.00 22.76 5.81
N VAL A 127 -15.07 23.38 6.98
CA VAL A 127 -15.15 22.66 8.26
C VAL A 127 -16.52 22.01 8.41
N TRP A 128 -16.53 20.72 8.76
CA TRP A 128 -17.75 19.94 8.98
C TRP A 128 -17.98 19.70 10.47
N GLN A 129 -19.26 19.66 10.87
CA GLN A 129 -19.63 18.98 12.10
C GLN A 129 -19.40 17.48 11.89
N PRO A 130 -18.70 16.81 12.81
CA PRO A 130 -18.36 15.41 12.62
C PRO A 130 -19.64 14.59 12.70
N GLY A 131 -19.87 13.76 11.69
CA GLY A 131 -20.85 12.68 11.81
C GLY A 131 -20.31 11.57 12.71
N THR A 132 -21.12 10.56 13.00
CA THR A 132 -20.67 9.40 13.77
C THR A 132 -19.94 8.43 12.85
N PRO A 133 -18.66 8.08 13.12
CA PRO A 133 -17.99 7.06 12.32
C PRO A 133 -18.74 5.73 12.44
N GLY A 134 -18.78 5.00 11.33
CA GLY A 134 -19.23 3.60 11.35
C GLY A 134 -18.08 2.67 11.71
N LEU A 135 -18.34 1.37 11.62
CA LEU A 135 -17.33 0.33 11.80
C LEU A 135 -17.52 -0.72 10.71
N ASP A 136 -16.50 -0.91 9.89
CA ASP A 136 -16.43 -1.96 8.89
C ASP A 136 -15.46 -3.05 9.36
N GLU A 137 -15.81 -4.31 9.11
CA GLU A 137 -14.90 -5.44 9.08
C GLU A 137 -14.34 -5.56 7.65
N ILE A 138 -13.02 -5.58 7.52
CA ILE A 138 -12.32 -5.73 6.25
C ILE A 138 -11.47 -6.99 6.32
N ILE A 139 -11.67 -7.86 5.35
CA ILE A 139 -10.87 -9.06 5.15
C ILE A 139 -9.90 -8.79 4.00
N THR A 140 -8.60 -8.92 4.25
CA THR A 140 -7.55 -8.68 3.25
C THR A 140 -6.67 -9.90 3.06
N GLY A 141 -6.18 -10.15 1.85
CA GLY A 141 -5.16 -11.17 1.60
C GLY A 141 -3.87 -10.85 2.36
N HIS A 142 -3.35 -11.82 3.10
CA HIS A 142 -2.20 -11.62 4.00
C HIS A 142 -0.92 -11.23 3.27
N ARG A 143 -0.71 -11.74 2.04
CA ARG A 143 0.46 -11.42 1.22
C ARG A 143 0.15 -10.39 0.14
N SER A 144 -1.02 -10.45 -0.48
CA SER A 144 -1.39 -9.55 -1.58
C SER A 144 -1.86 -8.17 -1.10
N GLY A 145 -2.37 -8.07 0.13
CA GLY A 145 -3.05 -6.88 0.65
C GLY A 145 -4.41 -6.61 -0.01
N GLU A 146 -4.88 -7.47 -0.93
CA GLU A 146 -6.12 -7.25 -1.68
C GLU A 146 -7.33 -7.41 -0.74
N VAL A 147 -8.30 -6.50 -0.85
CA VAL A 147 -9.56 -6.62 -0.08
C VAL A 147 -10.37 -7.76 -0.65
N VAL A 148 -10.56 -8.81 0.15
CA VAL A 148 -11.38 -9.99 -0.17
C VAL A 148 -12.85 -9.68 0.05
N SER A 149 -13.18 -9.04 1.17
CA SER A 149 -14.55 -8.59 1.46
C SER A 149 -14.55 -7.42 2.46
N ARG A 150 -15.65 -6.66 2.43
CA ARG A 150 -15.96 -5.60 3.39
C ARG A 150 -17.38 -5.80 3.90
N ARG A 151 -17.57 -5.78 5.21
CA ARG A 151 -18.86 -5.91 5.87
C ARG A 151 -19.05 -4.79 6.88
N THR A 152 -20.13 -4.02 6.75
CA THR A 152 -20.48 -3.02 7.76
C THR A 152 -21.02 -3.68 9.02
N LEU A 153 -20.37 -3.43 10.14
CA LEU A 153 -20.78 -3.86 11.48
C LEU A 153 -21.66 -2.79 12.15
N ILE A 154 -21.25 -1.52 12.03
CA ILE A 154 -21.97 -0.36 12.56
C ILE A 154 -22.11 0.68 11.44
N PRO A 155 -23.32 1.11 11.08
CA PRO A 155 -23.50 2.11 10.03
C PRO A 155 -22.99 3.48 10.47
N ALA A 156 -22.35 4.20 9.55
CA ALA A 156 -21.90 5.57 9.78
C ALA A 156 -23.08 6.57 9.73
N GLY A 157 -23.04 7.57 10.59
CA GLY A 157 -24.00 8.66 10.62
C GLY A 157 -23.58 9.84 9.73
N PRO A 158 -24.51 10.75 9.40
CA PRO A 158 -24.22 11.85 8.50
C PRO A 158 -23.37 12.93 9.17
N ALA A 159 -22.40 13.46 8.44
CA ALA A 159 -21.75 14.73 8.74
C ALA A 159 -22.55 15.89 8.12
N MET A 160 -22.46 17.07 8.75
CA MET A 160 -23.19 18.26 8.32
C MET A 160 -22.23 19.44 8.18
N PRO A 161 -22.46 20.40 7.27
CA PRO A 161 -21.67 21.62 7.22
C PRO A 161 -21.72 22.33 8.57
N ASN A 162 -20.59 22.84 9.07
CA ASN A 162 -20.59 23.54 10.35
C ASN A 162 -21.17 24.96 10.18
N PRO A 163 -22.35 25.27 10.75
CA PRO A 163 -22.95 26.60 10.63
C PRO A 163 -22.30 27.63 11.57
N GLY A 164 -21.45 27.20 12.50
CA GLY A 164 -20.77 28.06 13.44
C GLY A 164 -19.71 28.94 12.77
N ARG A 165 -19.37 30.07 13.41
CA ARG A 165 -18.21 30.88 13.06
C ARG A 165 -16.93 30.12 13.44
N VAL A 166 -16.63 29.05 12.72
CA VAL A 166 -15.41 28.26 12.85
C VAL A 166 -14.52 28.47 11.63
N ILE A 167 -13.22 28.48 11.85
CA ILE A 167 -12.21 28.49 10.78
C ILE A 167 -11.15 27.46 11.11
N ALA A 168 -10.75 26.67 10.12
CA ALA A 168 -9.58 25.80 10.22
C ALA A 168 -8.38 26.46 9.55
N LEU A 169 -7.30 26.60 10.32
CA LEU A 169 -5.98 26.88 9.76
C LEU A 169 -5.31 25.54 9.45
N THR A 170 -4.77 25.44 8.25
CA THR A 170 -4.10 24.22 7.76
C THR A 170 -2.73 24.58 7.21
N PHE A 171 -1.71 23.80 7.52
CA PHE A 171 -0.32 24.05 7.16
C PHE A 171 0.23 22.90 6.32
N ASP A 172 0.68 23.21 5.11
CA ASP A 172 1.22 22.25 4.15
C ASP A 172 2.76 22.31 4.10
N ASP A 173 3.33 21.25 3.52
CA ASP A 173 4.75 21.03 3.20
C ASP A 173 5.67 20.70 4.38
N GLY A 174 5.20 20.78 5.62
CA GLY A 174 5.97 20.46 6.83
C GLY A 174 6.30 18.97 7.01
N PRO A 175 6.97 18.60 8.11
CA PRO A 175 7.56 19.51 9.09
C PRO A 175 8.90 20.13 8.59
N SER A 176 9.08 21.42 8.87
CA SER A 176 10.33 22.16 8.68
C SER A 176 10.97 22.48 10.03
N PRO A 177 12.26 22.16 10.24
CA PRO A 177 12.93 22.46 11.51
C PRO A 177 13.05 23.96 11.80
N ASP A 178 12.98 24.81 10.77
CA ASP A 178 13.13 26.26 10.93
C ASP A 178 11.80 26.99 11.20
N TRP A 179 10.67 26.43 10.76
CA TRP A 179 9.38 27.14 10.70
C TRP A 179 8.27 26.47 11.48
N THR A 180 8.15 25.13 11.42
CA THR A 180 7.13 24.38 12.16
C THR A 180 7.17 24.67 13.67
N PRO A 181 8.35 24.69 14.34
CA PRO A 181 8.42 25.03 15.77
C PRO A 181 7.88 26.43 16.10
N LEU A 182 8.08 27.40 15.20
CA LEU A 182 7.60 28.77 15.39
C LEU A 182 6.07 28.85 15.24
N VAL A 183 5.51 28.09 14.29
CA VAL A 183 4.06 27.98 14.13
C VAL A 183 3.45 27.33 15.37
N LEU A 184 3.98 26.18 15.82
CA LEU A 184 3.52 25.48 17.02
C LEU A 184 3.59 26.37 18.27
N GLU A 185 4.70 27.09 18.46
CA GLU A 185 4.82 28.05 19.56
C GLU A 185 3.72 29.11 19.55
N ILE A 186 3.40 29.69 18.40
CA ILE A 186 2.32 30.68 18.29
C ILE A 186 0.97 30.03 18.59
N LEU A 187 0.66 28.88 17.99
CA LEU A 187 -0.61 28.18 18.22
C LEU A 187 -0.80 27.84 19.71
N ARG A 188 0.24 27.34 20.37
CA ARG A 188 0.26 27.05 21.82
C ARG A 188 0.00 28.29 22.67
N ARG A 189 0.59 29.44 22.34
CA ARG A 189 0.36 30.71 23.07
C ARG A 189 -1.10 31.17 23.00
N PHE A 190 -1.80 30.83 21.92
CA PHE A 190 -3.22 31.14 21.73
C PHE A 190 -4.16 30.01 22.15
N ALA A 191 -3.63 28.87 22.63
CA ALA A 191 -4.39 27.64 22.90
C ALA A 191 -5.23 27.17 21.71
N ILE A 192 -4.69 27.34 20.50
CA ILE A 192 -5.33 26.95 19.24
C ILE A 192 -4.69 25.67 18.72
N LYS A 193 -5.50 24.82 18.10
CA LYS A 193 -5.07 23.63 17.38
C LYS A 193 -5.34 23.84 15.89
N ALA A 194 -4.46 23.33 15.05
CA ALA A 194 -4.53 23.42 13.59
C ALA A 194 -4.42 22.03 12.95
N THR A 195 -4.42 21.99 11.62
CA THR A 195 -4.14 20.78 10.84
C THR A 195 -2.80 20.92 10.12
N PHE A 196 -1.94 19.90 10.17
CA PHE A 196 -0.65 19.86 9.50
C PHE A 196 -0.65 18.75 8.46
N CYS A 197 -0.60 19.12 7.17
CA CYS A 197 -0.46 18.21 6.05
C CYS A 197 1.03 18.01 5.73
N THR A 198 1.59 16.90 6.20
CA THR A 198 3.04 16.69 6.22
C THR A 198 3.51 15.79 5.08
N VAL A 199 4.69 16.11 4.53
CA VAL A 199 5.33 15.37 3.43
C VAL A 199 6.22 14.27 4.01
N GLY A 200 6.11 13.04 3.50
CA GLY A 200 6.79 11.86 4.06
C GLY A 200 8.31 12.01 4.10
N TYR A 201 8.90 12.62 3.08
CA TYR A 201 10.32 12.98 3.06
C TYR A 201 10.73 13.83 4.28
N ASN A 202 9.90 14.79 4.69
CA ASN A 202 10.15 15.63 5.84
C ASN A 202 9.86 14.90 7.16
N GLN A 203 8.77 14.13 7.22
CA GLN A 203 8.42 13.31 8.39
C GLN A 203 9.57 12.37 8.80
N ARG A 204 10.19 11.69 7.82
CA ARG A 204 11.32 10.77 8.08
C ARG A 204 12.58 11.47 8.58
N ARG A 205 12.78 12.75 8.21
CA ARG A 205 13.93 13.56 8.64
C ARG A 205 13.71 14.24 9.99
N HIS A 206 12.46 14.55 10.31
CA HIS A 206 12.06 15.27 11.53
C HIS A 206 10.88 14.58 12.24
N PRO A 207 10.99 13.29 12.58
CA PRO A 207 9.89 12.55 13.21
C PRO A 207 9.55 13.07 14.60
N GLU A 208 10.46 13.78 15.26
CA GLU A 208 10.22 14.50 16.51
C GLU A 208 9.17 15.60 16.36
N LEU A 209 9.19 16.36 15.26
CA LEU A 209 8.23 17.46 15.02
C LEU A 209 6.84 16.93 14.71
N VAL A 210 6.74 15.83 13.96
CA VAL A 210 5.45 15.14 13.72
C VAL A 210 4.82 14.68 15.04
N ARG A 211 5.63 14.15 15.96
CA ARG A 211 5.16 13.76 17.30
C ARG A 211 4.76 14.97 18.13
N GLU A 212 5.48 16.08 18.02
CA GLU A 212 5.15 17.33 18.71
C GLU A 212 3.83 17.92 18.21
N GLU A 213 3.64 18.01 16.88
CA GLU A 213 2.37 18.41 16.26
C GLU A 213 1.20 17.63 16.84
N LEU A 214 1.31 16.29 16.87
CA LEU A 214 0.27 15.42 17.42
C LEU A 214 0.10 15.57 18.94
N ALA A 215 1.20 15.65 19.70
CA ALA A 215 1.16 15.77 21.16
C ALA A 215 0.52 17.09 21.63
N GLU A 216 0.65 18.17 20.86
CA GLU A 216 -0.05 19.44 21.10
C GLU A 216 -1.55 19.40 20.72
N GLY A 217 -2.02 18.27 20.19
CA GLY A 217 -3.42 18.04 19.85
C GLY A 217 -3.82 18.60 18.49
N ASN A 218 -2.86 18.87 17.61
CA ASN A 218 -3.14 19.20 16.21
C ASN A 218 -3.60 17.96 15.45
N THR A 219 -4.28 18.16 14.32
CA THR A 219 -4.65 17.09 13.40
C THR A 219 -3.54 16.87 12.38
N LEU A 220 -3.13 15.63 12.18
CA LEU A 220 -2.19 15.27 11.12
C LEU A 220 -2.94 14.90 9.83
N CYS A 221 -2.34 15.28 8.71
CA CYS A 221 -2.83 15.07 7.37
C CYS A 221 -1.67 14.55 6.49
N ASN A 222 -1.98 13.59 5.63
CA ASN A 222 -1.08 13.03 4.64
C ASN A 222 -0.93 14.00 3.46
N HIS A 223 0.31 14.32 3.08
CA HIS A 223 0.62 15.22 1.96
C HIS A 223 1.57 14.60 0.94
N THR A 224 1.43 13.29 0.68
CA THR A 224 2.30 12.46 -0.19
C THR A 224 3.73 12.29 0.32
N SER A 225 4.43 11.27 -0.17
CA SER A 225 5.79 10.99 0.28
C SER A 225 6.81 12.01 -0.22
N HIS A 226 6.68 12.47 -1.46
CA HIS A 226 7.69 13.31 -2.12
C HIS A 226 7.14 14.61 -2.71
N HIS A 227 5.87 14.93 -2.46
CA HIS A 227 5.19 16.13 -2.97
C HIS A 227 5.15 16.25 -4.52
N PRO A 228 4.91 15.18 -5.30
CA PRO A 228 4.74 15.28 -6.75
C PRO A 228 3.34 15.77 -7.14
N MET A 229 3.21 16.28 -8.36
CA MET A 229 1.91 16.54 -8.98
C MET A 229 1.28 15.21 -9.42
N LEU A 230 0.34 14.70 -8.63
CA LEU A 230 -0.23 13.35 -8.79
C LEU A 230 -0.97 13.15 -10.11
N ASP A 231 -1.52 14.21 -10.70
CA ASP A 231 -2.18 14.19 -12.02
C ASP A 231 -1.22 13.91 -13.19
N ARG A 232 0.09 13.85 -12.91
CA ARG A 232 1.15 13.55 -13.89
C ARG A 232 1.82 12.20 -13.68
N LEU A 233 1.39 11.44 -12.68
CA LEU A 233 1.98 10.16 -12.33
C LEU A 233 1.13 8.99 -12.86
N PRO A 234 1.76 7.84 -13.17
CA PRO A 234 1.01 6.64 -13.47
C PRO A 234 0.32 6.09 -12.20
N PRO A 235 -0.75 5.28 -12.36
CA PRO A 235 -1.61 4.90 -11.24
C PRO A 235 -0.92 4.25 -10.03
N GLU A 236 0.07 3.41 -10.28
CA GLU A 236 0.86 2.73 -9.25
C GLU A 236 1.70 3.71 -8.43
N GLN A 237 2.23 4.77 -9.04
CA GLN A 237 3.00 5.80 -8.34
C GLN A 237 2.10 6.71 -7.52
N VAL A 238 0.90 7.05 -8.03
CA VAL A 238 -0.11 7.77 -7.23
C VAL A 238 -0.46 6.97 -5.98
N THR A 239 -0.63 5.66 -6.11
CA THR A 239 -0.95 4.79 -4.98
C THR A 239 0.20 4.78 -3.98
N ALA A 240 1.43 4.54 -4.43
CA ALA A 240 2.62 4.51 -3.57
C ALA A 240 2.83 5.83 -2.82
N GLU A 241 2.75 6.98 -3.50
CA GLU A 241 2.93 8.29 -2.88
C GLU A 241 1.97 8.56 -1.72
N ILE A 242 0.74 8.08 -1.81
CA ILE A 242 -0.27 8.25 -0.77
C ILE A 242 -0.07 7.20 0.33
N THR A 243 0.08 5.92 -0.03
CA THR A 243 0.16 4.82 0.95
C THR A 243 1.46 4.83 1.75
N ASP A 244 2.58 5.22 1.16
CA ASP A 244 3.88 5.22 1.82
C ASP A 244 3.94 6.34 2.88
N ASN A 245 3.38 7.53 2.60
CA ASN A 245 3.24 8.59 3.59
C ASN A 245 2.31 8.17 4.74
N ALA A 246 1.16 7.57 4.43
CA ALA A 246 0.24 7.06 5.46
C ALA A 246 0.94 6.04 6.38
N ALA A 247 1.78 5.16 5.81
CA ALA A 247 2.57 4.19 6.56
C ALA A 247 3.62 4.86 7.46
N ASP A 248 4.32 5.89 6.95
CA ASP A 248 5.29 6.67 7.73
C ASP A 248 4.62 7.38 8.92
N LEU A 249 3.49 8.06 8.70
CA LEU A 249 2.72 8.71 9.75
C LEU A 249 2.31 7.72 10.84
N ARG A 250 1.78 6.55 10.45
CA ARG A 250 1.41 5.48 11.38
C ARG A 250 2.61 4.96 12.14
N ALA A 251 3.75 4.76 11.49
CA ALA A 251 4.97 4.28 12.13
C ALA A 251 5.53 5.29 13.15
N ILE A 252 5.42 6.59 12.87
CA ILE A 252 5.93 7.65 13.75
C ILE A 252 5.01 7.87 14.96
N THR A 253 3.69 7.81 14.74
CA THR A 253 2.67 8.28 15.70
C THR A 253 1.86 7.18 16.36
N GLY A 254 1.86 5.97 15.78
CA GLY A 254 0.96 4.88 16.17
C GLY A 254 -0.49 5.07 15.71
N GLN A 255 -0.80 6.11 14.93
CA GLN A 255 -2.16 6.45 14.50
C GLN A 255 -2.21 6.65 12.97
N ASP A 256 -3.31 6.24 12.35
CA ASP A 256 -3.56 6.50 10.94
C ASP A 256 -3.92 7.99 10.72
N ALA A 257 -3.48 8.57 9.60
CA ALA A 257 -3.91 9.91 9.21
C ALA A 257 -5.42 9.93 8.95
N GLN A 258 -6.05 11.07 9.28
CA GLN A 258 -7.50 11.24 9.07
C GLN A 258 -7.81 11.88 7.72
N PHE A 259 -6.88 12.68 7.21
CA PHE A 259 -7.02 13.43 5.98
C PHE A 259 -5.85 13.21 5.04
N PHE A 260 -6.14 13.29 3.76
CA PHE A 260 -5.19 13.42 2.67
C PHE A 260 -5.39 14.77 1.98
N ARG A 261 -4.31 15.48 1.68
CA ARG A 261 -4.35 16.64 0.79
C ARG A 261 -3.41 16.42 -0.38
N ALA A 262 -3.89 16.62 -1.60
CA ALA A 262 -3.06 16.49 -2.80
C ALA A 262 -2.15 17.72 -2.99
N PRO A 263 -0.86 17.54 -3.30
CA PRO A 263 0.05 18.62 -3.70
C PRO A 263 -0.57 19.50 -4.79
N GLY A 264 -0.54 20.82 -4.56
CA GLY A 264 -1.12 21.81 -5.46
C GLY A 264 -2.64 21.71 -5.70
N GLY A 265 -3.36 20.93 -4.88
CA GLY A 265 -4.80 20.70 -5.03
C GLY A 265 -5.17 19.89 -6.28
N ARG A 266 -4.22 19.17 -6.88
CA ARG A 266 -4.41 18.42 -8.12
C ARG A 266 -5.07 17.06 -7.83
N LEU A 267 -6.38 17.03 -7.95
CA LEU A 267 -7.20 15.85 -7.71
C LEU A 267 -7.66 15.21 -9.02
N THR A 268 -7.65 13.88 -9.05
CA THR A 268 -8.28 13.04 -10.06
C THR A 268 -9.19 12.02 -9.35
N PRO A 269 -10.16 11.38 -10.05
CA PRO A 269 -10.96 10.31 -9.44
C PRO A 269 -10.10 9.23 -8.80
N GLN A 270 -8.98 8.88 -9.45
CA GLN A 270 -8.04 7.90 -8.91
C GLN A 270 -7.39 8.35 -7.60
N VAL A 271 -6.97 9.62 -7.49
CA VAL A 271 -6.37 10.16 -6.26
C VAL A 271 -7.37 10.11 -5.10
N ILE A 272 -8.62 10.52 -5.36
CA ILE A 272 -9.71 10.48 -4.39
C ILE A 272 -9.97 9.02 -3.95
N ASP A 273 -10.09 8.11 -4.92
CA ASP A 273 -10.34 6.70 -4.66
C ASP A 273 -9.22 6.05 -3.83
N VAL A 274 -7.95 6.38 -4.09
CA VAL A 274 -6.82 5.87 -3.30
C VAL A 274 -6.94 6.31 -1.85
N ALA A 275 -7.15 7.61 -1.59
CA ALA A 275 -7.28 8.14 -0.23
C ALA A 275 -8.45 7.49 0.52
N HIS A 276 -9.63 7.41 -0.11
CA HIS A 276 -10.80 6.77 0.50
C HIS A 276 -10.61 5.27 0.76
N ARG A 277 -9.89 4.54 -0.10
CA ARG A 277 -9.62 3.11 0.10
C ARG A 277 -8.79 2.84 1.35
N ILE A 278 -7.87 3.73 1.69
CA ILE A 278 -7.07 3.62 2.92
C ILE A 278 -7.73 4.26 4.14
N GLY A 279 -8.90 4.88 3.97
CA GLY A 279 -9.72 5.45 5.05
C GLY A 279 -9.42 6.92 5.35
N GLU A 280 -8.66 7.60 4.49
CA GLU A 280 -8.37 9.03 4.60
C GLU A 280 -9.44 9.85 3.86
N ARG A 281 -9.86 10.99 4.44
CA ARG A 281 -10.77 11.96 3.80
C ARG A 281 -9.97 12.96 2.98
N VAL A 282 -10.46 13.37 1.80
CA VAL A 282 -9.72 14.36 1.00
C VAL A 282 -10.00 15.77 1.49
N LEU A 283 -8.96 16.47 1.92
CA LEU A 283 -9.01 17.83 2.44
C LEU A 283 -8.64 18.85 1.36
N GLY A 284 -9.58 19.72 1.01
CA GLY A 284 -9.36 20.89 0.18
C GLY A 284 -9.21 22.17 1.00
N TRP A 285 -9.54 23.30 0.38
CA TRP A 285 -9.58 24.62 1.03
C TRP A 285 -10.53 25.56 0.29
N ASN A 286 -10.96 26.62 0.95
CA ASN A 286 -11.79 27.66 0.33
C ASN A 286 -11.29 29.09 0.60
N VAL A 287 -10.12 29.22 1.26
CA VAL A 287 -9.38 30.48 1.44
C VAL A 287 -7.91 30.21 1.16
N ASP A 288 -7.36 30.84 0.11
CA ASP A 288 -5.94 30.78 -0.24
C ASP A 288 -5.33 32.21 -0.23
N PRO A 289 -4.53 32.56 0.78
CA PRO A 289 -3.87 33.86 0.85
C PRO A 289 -2.60 33.95 -0.02
N LYS A 290 -2.15 32.84 -0.61
CA LYS A 290 -0.94 32.70 -1.42
C LYS A 290 0.34 33.04 -0.67
N ASP A 291 0.48 32.51 0.54
CA ASP A 291 1.65 32.72 1.40
C ASP A 291 2.94 32.11 0.83
N TYR A 292 2.83 31.07 -0.02
CA TYR A 292 3.94 30.53 -0.81
C TYR A 292 4.59 31.57 -1.75
N LEU A 293 3.88 32.63 -2.14
CA LEU A 293 4.44 33.77 -2.91
C LEU A 293 5.18 34.79 -2.02
N ARG A 294 5.15 34.61 -0.70
CA ARG A 294 5.84 35.43 0.32
C ARG A 294 5.50 36.94 0.24
N PRO A 295 4.22 37.34 0.09
CA PRO A 295 3.87 38.75 0.23
C PRO A 295 4.07 39.22 1.70
N PRO A 296 4.01 40.54 1.97
CA PRO A 296 4.11 41.06 3.33
C PRO A 296 3.03 40.47 4.27
N PRO A 297 3.32 40.30 5.58
CA PRO A 297 2.41 39.71 6.56
C PRO A 297 1.01 40.35 6.59
N GLU A 298 0.94 41.67 6.49
CA GLU A 298 -0.31 42.43 6.48
C GLU A 298 -1.19 42.11 5.27
N VAL A 299 -0.58 41.84 4.10
CA VAL A 299 -1.30 41.44 2.89
C VAL A 299 -1.89 40.04 3.06
N LEU A 300 -1.15 39.12 3.68
CA LEU A 300 -1.65 37.77 3.99
C LEU A 300 -2.84 37.84 4.96
N ARG A 301 -2.68 38.59 6.05
CA ARG A 301 -3.72 38.82 7.05
C ARG A 301 -5.00 39.35 6.40
N ASP A 302 -4.89 40.41 5.59
CA ASP A 302 -6.05 41.08 5.02
C ASP A 302 -6.77 40.21 3.98
N ARG A 303 -6.04 39.37 3.22
CA ARG A 303 -6.64 38.37 2.33
C ARG A 303 -7.46 37.33 3.11
N ILE A 304 -6.93 36.84 4.23
CA ILE A 304 -7.63 35.85 5.06
C ILE A 304 -8.86 36.48 5.71
N LEU A 305 -8.72 37.67 6.31
CA LEU A 305 -9.84 38.36 6.95
C LEU A 305 -10.93 38.76 5.96
N GLY A 306 -10.57 39.19 4.75
CA GLY A 306 -11.52 39.53 3.68
C GLY A 306 -12.26 38.30 3.12
N ALA A 307 -11.70 37.11 3.26
CA ALA A 307 -12.31 35.84 2.83
C ALA A 307 -12.90 35.02 3.99
N ALA A 308 -12.77 35.49 5.23
CA ALA A 308 -13.22 34.78 6.42
C ALA A 308 -14.75 34.61 6.43
N LYS A 309 -15.18 33.35 6.55
CA LYS A 309 -16.58 32.95 6.59
C LYS A 309 -16.75 31.72 7.49
N PRO A 310 -17.96 31.47 8.03
CA PRO A 310 -18.28 30.21 8.71
C PRO A 310 -17.81 28.99 7.93
N GLY A 311 -17.05 28.12 8.60
CA GLY A 311 -16.53 26.89 8.01
C GLY A 311 -15.34 27.08 7.07
N ALA A 312 -14.67 28.24 7.05
CA ALA A 312 -13.53 28.43 6.16
C ALA A 312 -12.39 27.47 6.49
N VAL A 313 -11.75 26.93 5.45
CA VAL A 313 -10.49 26.17 5.54
C VAL A 313 -9.43 27.00 4.83
N VAL A 314 -8.48 27.49 5.61
CA VAL A 314 -7.38 28.35 5.15
C VAL A 314 -6.16 27.49 4.90
N ILE A 315 -5.65 27.52 3.67
CA ILE A 315 -4.37 26.90 3.33
C ILE A 315 -3.22 27.88 3.62
N LEU A 316 -2.24 27.41 4.39
CA LEU A 316 -0.99 28.06 4.72
C LEU A 316 0.14 27.04 4.58
N HIS A 317 1.39 27.46 4.70
CA HIS A 317 2.53 26.57 4.60
C HIS A 317 3.51 26.78 5.75
N ASP A 318 4.01 25.69 6.32
CA ASP A 318 5.08 25.69 7.32
C ASP A 318 6.35 24.97 6.81
N GLY A 319 6.28 24.23 5.69
CA GLY A 319 7.44 23.72 4.96
C GLY A 319 7.58 24.33 3.56
N GLY A 320 8.42 23.76 2.68
CA GLY A 320 8.47 24.16 1.26
C GLY A 320 9.20 25.48 0.95
N GLY A 321 10.09 25.93 1.85
CA GLY A 321 10.92 27.12 1.68
C GLY A 321 10.75 28.14 2.81
N VAL A 322 11.10 29.41 2.56
CA VAL A 322 11.00 30.48 3.57
C VAL A 322 9.53 30.77 3.91
N ARG A 323 9.20 30.79 5.21
CA ARG A 323 7.85 31.05 5.76
C ARG A 323 7.78 32.19 6.77
N ALA A 324 8.75 33.10 6.75
CA ALA A 324 8.81 34.26 7.64
C ALA A 324 7.52 35.10 7.63
N SER A 325 6.94 35.37 6.45
CA SER A 325 5.72 36.16 6.35
C SER A 325 4.50 35.45 6.97
N THR A 326 4.39 34.13 6.79
CA THR A 326 3.34 33.31 7.39
C THR A 326 3.45 33.36 8.91
N VAL A 327 4.63 33.08 9.47
CA VAL A 327 4.89 33.11 10.92
C VAL A 327 4.62 34.49 11.52
N ALA A 328 5.10 35.56 10.87
CA ALA A 328 4.92 36.93 11.36
C ALA A 328 3.45 37.39 11.33
N MET A 329 2.64 36.86 10.43
CA MET A 329 1.23 37.20 10.28
C MET A 329 0.32 36.56 11.34
N LEU A 330 0.65 35.35 11.80
CA LEU A 330 -0.23 34.53 12.64
C LEU A 330 -0.73 35.25 13.91
N PRO A 331 0.10 35.90 14.75
CA PRO A 331 -0.38 36.46 16.01
C PRO A 331 -1.48 37.51 15.83
N GLU A 332 -1.32 38.41 14.85
CA GLU A 332 -2.33 39.43 14.58
C GLU A 332 -3.58 38.86 13.90
N LEU A 333 -3.41 37.89 12.98
CA LEU A 333 -4.54 37.19 12.37
C LEU A 333 -5.41 36.54 13.46
N LEU A 334 -4.80 35.78 14.36
CA LEU A 334 -5.49 35.06 15.42
C LEU A 334 -6.27 36.03 16.34
N LEU A 335 -5.63 37.12 16.77
CA LEU A 335 -6.31 38.16 17.56
C LEU A 335 -7.54 38.72 16.85
N ARG A 336 -7.43 39.03 15.55
CA ARG A 336 -8.54 39.61 14.77
C ARG A 336 -9.66 38.62 14.51
N LEU A 337 -9.35 37.35 14.23
CA LEU A 337 -10.35 36.30 14.06
C LEU A 337 -11.12 36.04 15.37
N ILE A 338 -10.41 35.93 16.49
CA ILE A 338 -11.02 35.77 17.82
C ILE A 338 -11.91 36.97 18.15
N ALA A 339 -11.42 38.20 17.94
CA ALA A 339 -12.20 39.42 18.17
C ALA A 339 -13.45 39.51 17.27
N ALA A 340 -13.40 38.92 16.07
CA ALA A 340 -14.54 38.80 15.16
C ALA A 340 -15.49 37.62 15.50
N GLY A 341 -15.25 36.91 16.61
CA GLY A 341 -16.08 35.82 17.10
C GLY A 341 -15.87 34.49 16.38
N TYR A 342 -14.73 34.29 15.70
CA TYR A 342 -14.37 33.00 15.13
C TYR A 342 -13.67 32.11 16.15
N ALA A 343 -14.10 30.85 16.24
CA ALA A 343 -13.34 29.79 16.88
C ALA A 343 -12.40 29.16 15.85
N ILE A 344 -11.10 29.09 16.18
CA ILE A 344 -10.10 28.44 15.33
C ILE A 344 -9.97 27.00 15.78
N VAL A 345 -10.22 26.06 14.88
CA VAL A 345 -10.30 24.62 15.17
C VAL A 345 -9.50 23.81 14.16
N PRO A 346 -9.00 22.62 14.51
CA PRO A 346 -8.50 21.68 13.51
C PRO A 346 -9.64 21.19 12.60
N THR A 347 -9.30 20.60 11.45
CA THR A 347 -10.28 20.13 10.45
C THR A 347 -11.18 19.01 10.94
N VAL A 348 -10.73 18.21 11.92
CA VAL A 348 -11.63 17.45 12.78
C VAL A 348 -11.89 18.27 14.03
N PRO A 349 -13.15 18.55 14.39
CA PRO A 349 -13.46 19.15 15.68
C PRO A 349 -12.98 18.19 16.77
N GLY A 350 -11.84 18.51 17.39
CA GLY A 350 -11.44 17.83 18.62
C GLY A 350 -12.55 18.01 19.66
N PRO A 351 -12.69 17.10 20.65
CA PRO A 351 -13.57 17.38 21.77
C PRO A 351 -13.20 18.76 22.36
N PRO A 352 -14.18 19.61 22.74
CA PRO A 352 -13.87 20.87 23.39
C PRO A 352 -12.98 20.62 24.61
N PRO A 353 -12.03 21.52 24.94
CA PRO A 353 -11.32 21.39 26.21
C PRO A 353 -12.37 21.35 27.32
N MET A 354 -12.41 20.24 28.07
CA MET A 354 -13.13 20.22 29.33
C MET A 354 -12.35 21.13 30.28
N PHE A 355 -12.97 22.25 30.64
CA PHE A 355 -12.48 23.14 31.71
C PHE A 355 -12.79 22.55 33.07
#